data_AF-A0A947N3J5-F1
#
_entry.id   AF-A0A947N3J5-F1
#
_cell.length_a   1.000
_cell.length_b   1.000
_cell.length_c   1.000
_cell.angle_alpha   90.00
_cell.angle_beta   90.00
_cell.angle_gamma   90.00
#
_symmetry.space_group_name_H-M   'P 1'
#
loop_
_entity.id
_entity.type
_entity.pdbx_description
1 polymer ?
#
loop_
_entity_poly.entity_id
_entity_poly.type
_entity_poly.pdbx_seq_one_letter_code
_entity_poly.pdbx_strand_id
1 'polypeptide(L)'
;GLGRQEDDPSVDRLLAALTSEEPLPPLEADAEVADWCLAPGVARGRTCGGNLALIAATVGTPYQLRTDGRIVLLEDVCEPPYRIDRMLAQLRLAGLFERCAAVGFGEMLDCAPPDTARYDLRGVVHEALAGLPLPVLWGLPFGHGARNQTVPIGVKATLDADRGRLTFHEAAATSHGMTDEA
;
A
#
# COMPACT_ATOMS: atom_id res chain seq x y z
N GLY A 1 5.40 -18.54 -28.11
CA GLY A 1 6.56 -17.75 -27.66
C GLY A 1 6.05 -16.77 -26.66
N LEU A 2 6.65 -16.72 -25.47
CA LEU A 2 6.25 -15.79 -24.41
C LEU A 2 6.43 -14.36 -24.92
N GLY A 3 5.32 -13.72 -25.27
CA GLY A 3 5.33 -12.35 -25.75
C GLY A 3 5.79 -11.44 -24.62
N ARG A 4 6.95 -10.79 -24.78
CA ARG A 4 7.16 -9.51 -24.11
C ARG A 4 6.06 -8.61 -24.64
N GLN A 5 5.18 -8.17 -23.75
CA GLN A 5 4.41 -6.97 -24.02
C GLN A 5 5.44 -5.85 -24.03
N GLU A 6 5.76 -5.35 -25.22
CA GLU A 6 6.64 -4.19 -25.39
C GLU A 6 5.98 -3.02 -24.65
N ASP A 7 6.73 -2.40 -23.75
CA ASP A 7 6.37 -1.22 -22.93
C ASP A 7 5.33 -1.45 -21.81
N ASP A 8 5.64 -2.29 -20.82
CA ASP A 8 4.91 -2.32 -19.54
C ASP A 8 5.62 -1.40 -18.51
N PRO A 9 5.01 -0.24 -18.14
CA PRO A 9 5.59 0.69 -17.17
C PRO A 9 5.92 0.06 -15.81
N SER A 10 5.25 -1.04 -15.45
CA SER A 10 5.48 -1.77 -14.21
C SER A 10 6.84 -2.48 -14.22
N VAL A 11 7.25 -3.00 -15.39
CA VAL A 11 8.56 -3.63 -15.58
C VAL A 11 9.67 -2.59 -15.51
N ASP A 12 9.50 -1.44 -16.15
CA ASP A 12 10.48 -0.36 -16.10
C ASP A 12 10.66 0.16 -14.67
N ARG A 13 9.56 0.33 -13.94
CA ARG A 13 9.61 0.72 -12.53
C ARG A 13 10.29 -0.35 -11.65
N LEU A 14 10.04 -1.63 -11.91
CA LEU A 14 10.73 -2.72 -11.21
C LEU A 14 12.24 -2.67 -11.47
N LEU A 15 12.65 -2.52 -12.73
CA LEU A 15 14.07 -2.41 -13.10
C LEU A 15 14.71 -1.19 -12.44
N ALA A 16 14.02 -0.04 -12.43
CA ALA A 16 14.49 1.15 -11.73
C ALA A 16 14.65 0.91 -10.22
N ALA A 17 13.71 0.19 -9.59
CA ALA A 17 13.78 -0.14 -8.17
C ALA A 17 15.01 -0.99 -7.83
N LEU A 18 15.42 -1.86 -8.75
CA LEU A 18 16.53 -2.79 -8.54
C LEU A 18 17.90 -2.22 -8.95
N THR A 19 17.94 -1.26 -9.87
CA THR A 19 19.19 -0.82 -10.51
C THR A 19 19.54 0.65 -10.25
N SER A 20 18.60 1.46 -9.73
CA SER A 20 18.83 2.87 -9.44
C SER A 20 19.19 3.12 -7.98
N GLU A 21 20.09 4.08 -7.75
CA GLU A 21 20.38 4.66 -6.43
C GLU A 21 19.56 5.92 -6.15
N GLU A 22 18.60 6.25 -7.01
CA GLU A 22 17.64 7.33 -6.81
C GLU A 22 16.30 6.79 -6.28
N PRO A 23 15.56 7.58 -5.47
CA PRO A 23 14.19 7.23 -5.10
C PRO A 23 13.30 7.05 -6.34
N LEU A 24 12.42 6.06 -6.31
CA LEU A 24 11.44 5.88 -7.38
C LEU A 24 10.52 7.11 -7.50
N PRO A 25 10.01 7.42 -8.71
CA PRO A 25 8.98 8.43 -8.89
C PRO A 25 7.77 8.19 -7.95
N PRO A 26 7.07 9.25 -7.51
CA PRO A 26 5.92 9.10 -6.64
C PRO A 26 4.83 8.24 -7.30
N LEU A 27 3.99 7.63 -6.47
CA LEU A 27 2.73 7.03 -6.90
C LEU A 27 1.62 8.03 -6.65
N GLU A 28 0.82 8.27 -7.68
CA GLU A 28 -0.39 9.09 -7.61
C GLU A 28 -1.59 8.13 -7.61
N ALA A 29 -2.58 8.42 -6.78
CA ALA A 29 -3.86 7.74 -6.82
C ALA A 29 -4.49 7.89 -8.21
N ASP A 30 -5.15 6.84 -8.69
CA ASP A 30 -5.74 6.87 -10.02
C ASP A 30 -6.78 8.01 -10.10
N ALA A 31 -6.66 8.85 -11.12
CA ALA A 31 -7.57 9.96 -11.33
C ALA A 31 -9.02 9.51 -11.61
N GLU A 32 -9.20 8.26 -12.05
CA GLU A 32 -10.51 7.64 -12.25
C GLU A 32 -11.15 7.18 -10.93
N VAL A 33 -10.36 7.04 -9.86
CA VAL A 33 -10.87 6.73 -8.53
C VAL A 33 -11.48 8.00 -7.95
N ALA A 34 -12.81 8.01 -7.89
CA ALA A 34 -13.55 9.06 -7.22
C ALA A 34 -13.12 9.13 -5.74
N ASP A 35 -12.56 10.26 -5.34
CA ASP A 35 -12.31 10.61 -3.94
C ASP A 35 -11.36 9.62 -3.22
N TRP A 36 -10.07 9.77 -3.53
CA TRP A 36 -8.94 9.01 -2.96
C TRP A 36 -8.70 9.29 -1.46
N CYS A 37 -9.25 10.36 -0.91
CA CYS A 37 -8.96 10.82 0.44
C CYS A 37 -10.00 10.29 1.44
N LEU A 38 -9.78 9.10 2.01
CA LEU A 38 -10.69 8.53 3.02
C LEU A 38 -10.53 9.17 4.39
N ALA A 39 -9.33 9.62 4.73
CA ALA A 39 -9.06 10.48 5.87
C ALA A 39 -7.92 11.44 5.51
N PRO A 40 -8.11 12.77 5.70
CA PRO A 40 -7.17 13.77 5.22
C PRO A 40 -5.87 13.80 6.02
N GLY A 41 -4.89 14.51 5.45
CA GLY A 41 -3.63 14.79 6.10
C GLY A 41 -2.41 14.17 5.43
N VAL A 42 -1.26 14.46 6.03
CA VAL A 42 0.06 14.11 5.51
C VAL A 42 0.88 13.47 6.60
N ALA A 43 1.51 12.34 6.31
CA ALA A 43 2.37 11.65 7.25
C ALA A 43 3.65 11.15 6.59
N ARG A 44 4.72 11.06 7.38
CA ARG A 44 6.02 10.52 6.97
C ARG A 44 6.34 9.29 7.80
N GLY A 45 6.88 8.26 7.16
CA GLY A 45 7.29 7.02 7.82
C GLY A 45 8.07 6.13 6.89
N ARG A 46 8.50 4.96 7.38
CA ARG A 46 8.98 3.90 6.50
C ARG A 46 7.78 3.12 5.93
N THR A 47 7.81 2.73 4.68
CA THR A 47 6.77 1.90 4.07
C THR A 47 6.81 0.48 4.64
N CYS A 48 5.64 -0.13 4.82
CA CYS A 48 5.47 -1.55 5.14
C CYS A 48 4.12 -2.03 4.63
N GLY A 49 3.90 -3.35 4.54
CA GLY A 49 2.60 -3.90 4.16
C GLY A 49 2.70 -4.90 3.01
N GLY A 50 1.74 -4.89 2.10
CA GLY A 50 1.52 -5.88 1.05
C GLY A 50 0.08 -6.41 1.09
N ASN A 51 -0.07 -7.70 0.80
CA ASN A 51 -1.38 -8.35 0.75
C ASN A 51 -2.05 -8.42 2.13
N LEU A 52 -3.28 -7.91 2.23
CA LEU A 52 -4.04 -7.82 3.49
C LEU A 52 -4.31 -9.19 4.11
N ALA A 53 -4.77 -10.17 3.34
CA ALA A 53 -5.02 -11.53 3.83
C ALA A 53 -3.76 -12.19 4.42
N LEU A 54 -2.61 -12.06 3.75
CA LEU A 54 -1.34 -12.58 4.27
C LEU A 54 -0.91 -11.86 5.55
N ILE A 55 -1.04 -10.53 5.61
CA ILE A 55 -0.72 -9.78 6.84
C ILE A 55 -1.62 -10.23 7.99
N ALA A 56 -2.93 -10.35 7.76
CA ALA A 56 -3.88 -10.80 8.76
C ALA A 56 -3.56 -12.22 9.28
N ALA A 57 -3.09 -13.12 8.41
CA ALA A 57 -2.67 -14.46 8.78
C ALA A 57 -1.41 -14.52 9.67
N THR A 58 -0.59 -13.46 9.68
CA THR A 58 0.64 -13.39 10.50
C THR A 58 0.43 -12.75 11.87
N VAL A 59 -0.75 -12.20 12.16
CA VAL A 59 -1.04 -11.56 13.45
C VAL A 59 -0.86 -12.55 14.60
N GLY A 60 -0.15 -12.13 15.64
CA GLY A 60 0.20 -12.94 16.80
C GLY A 60 1.42 -13.86 16.61
N THR A 61 2.03 -13.88 15.42
CA THR A 61 3.23 -14.68 15.14
C THR A 61 4.51 -13.85 15.26
N PRO A 62 5.71 -14.47 15.32
CA PRO A 62 6.99 -13.75 15.24
C PRO A 62 7.18 -12.92 13.95
N TYR A 63 6.38 -13.19 12.92
CA TYR A 63 6.41 -12.49 11.64
C TYR A 63 5.36 -11.40 11.52
N GLN A 64 4.61 -11.09 12.59
CA GLN A 64 3.64 -10.00 12.60
C GLN A 64 4.27 -8.69 12.13
N LEU A 65 3.57 -8.01 11.22
CA LEU A 65 4.02 -6.73 10.68
C LEU A 65 4.20 -5.68 11.79
N ARG A 66 5.37 -5.04 11.81
CA ARG A 66 5.64 -3.90 12.69
C ARG A 66 5.17 -2.62 12.00
N THR A 67 4.21 -1.94 12.59
CA THR A 67 3.53 -0.78 11.97
C THR A 67 3.83 0.55 12.66
N ASP A 68 4.48 0.54 13.83
CA ASP A 68 4.80 1.75 14.60
C ASP A 68 5.58 2.78 13.80
N GLY A 69 5.02 3.99 13.65
CA GLY A 69 5.59 5.09 12.88
C GLY A 69 5.75 4.80 11.38
N ARG A 70 5.07 3.77 10.86
CA ARG A 70 5.18 3.34 9.46
C ARG A 70 3.96 3.74 8.63
N ILE A 71 4.17 3.82 7.32
CA ILE A 71 3.10 3.94 6.34
C ILE A 71 2.72 2.52 5.92
N VAL A 72 1.52 2.07 6.28
CA VAL A 72 1.03 0.72 6.00
C VAL A 72 0.33 0.72 4.64
N LEU A 73 0.84 -0.06 3.70
CA LEU A 73 0.34 -0.17 2.34
C LEU A 73 -0.39 -1.51 2.20
N LEU A 74 -1.66 -1.49 1.85
CA LEU A 74 -2.52 -2.68 1.82
C LEU A 74 -3.14 -2.85 0.44
N GLU A 75 -3.20 -4.07 -0.05
CA GLU A 75 -3.90 -4.47 -1.26
C GLU A 75 -4.49 -5.87 -1.07
N ASP A 76 -5.45 -6.26 -1.91
CA ASP A 76 -5.95 -7.64 -1.93
C ASP A 76 -6.65 -7.96 -3.25
N VAL A 77 -6.98 -9.25 -3.45
CA VAL A 77 -7.65 -9.74 -4.66
C VAL A 77 -8.69 -10.80 -4.33
N CYS A 78 -9.85 -10.74 -5.00
CA CYS A 78 -10.94 -11.72 -4.87
C CYS A 78 -11.47 -11.89 -3.43
N GLU A 79 -11.30 -10.88 -2.58
CA GLU A 79 -11.79 -10.89 -1.20
C GLU A 79 -13.06 -10.02 -1.08
N PRO A 80 -14.25 -10.61 -0.88
CA PRO A 80 -15.49 -9.83 -0.75
C PRO A 80 -15.44 -8.89 0.47
N PRO A 81 -16.20 -7.77 0.48
CA PRO A 81 -16.03 -6.72 1.47
C PRO A 81 -16.16 -7.16 2.93
N TYR A 82 -17.00 -8.16 3.24
CA TYR A 82 -17.13 -8.67 4.61
C TYR A 82 -15.85 -9.35 5.13
N ARG A 83 -15.00 -9.88 4.24
CA ARG A 83 -13.70 -10.44 4.63
C ARG A 83 -12.67 -9.34 4.82
N ILE A 84 -12.68 -8.33 3.96
CA ILE A 84 -11.86 -7.12 4.13
C ILE A 84 -12.17 -6.47 5.48
N ASP A 85 -13.44 -6.24 5.78
CA ASP A 85 -13.91 -5.72 7.07
C ASP A 85 -13.35 -6.53 8.25
N ARG A 86 -13.58 -7.85 8.24
CA ARG A 86 -13.10 -8.75 9.29
C ARG A 86 -11.58 -8.68 9.47
N MET A 87 -10.81 -8.61 8.38
CA MET A 87 -9.35 -8.54 8.45
C MET A 87 -8.89 -7.19 8.99
N LEU A 88 -9.46 -6.08 8.51
CA LEU A 88 -9.15 -4.75 9.05
C LEU A 88 -9.52 -4.64 10.53
N ALA A 89 -10.65 -5.21 10.94
CA ALA A 89 -11.05 -5.29 12.35
C ALA A 89 -10.04 -6.10 13.17
N GLN A 90 -9.54 -7.23 12.66
CA GLN A 90 -8.50 -8.03 13.33
C GLN A 90 -7.20 -7.23 13.50
N LEU A 91 -6.71 -6.56 12.45
CA LEU A 91 -5.53 -5.71 12.53
C LEU A 91 -5.71 -4.57 13.56
N ARG A 92 -6.89 -3.94 13.55
CA ARG A 92 -7.24 -2.87 14.50
C ARG A 92 -7.24 -3.38 15.94
N LEU A 93 -7.91 -4.50 16.21
CA LEU A 93 -7.99 -5.09 17.55
C LEU A 93 -6.65 -5.60 18.05
N ALA A 94 -5.73 -5.98 17.15
CA ALA A 94 -4.36 -6.32 17.48
C ALA A 94 -3.44 -5.08 17.66
N GLY A 95 -3.99 -3.87 17.54
CA GLY A 95 -3.27 -2.60 17.77
C GLY A 95 -2.41 -2.13 16.60
N LEU A 96 -2.47 -2.78 15.43
CA LEU A 96 -1.55 -2.48 14.32
C LEU A 96 -1.76 -1.08 13.74
N PHE A 97 -2.93 -0.47 13.92
CA PHE A 97 -3.20 0.88 13.44
C PHE A 97 -3.05 1.98 14.51
N GLU A 98 -2.85 1.63 15.78
CA GLU A 98 -2.83 2.63 16.87
C GLU A 98 -1.64 3.59 16.78
N ARG A 99 -0.52 3.12 16.25
CA ARG A 99 0.73 3.89 16.16
C ARG A 99 1.30 3.97 14.75
N CYS A 100 0.58 3.53 13.72
CA CYS A 100 1.06 3.72 12.36
C CYS A 100 0.90 5.18 11.93
N ALA A 101 1.77 5.64 11.03
CA ALA A 101 1.81 7.02 10.57
C ALA A 101 0.68 7.33 9.58
N ALA A 102 0.37 6.39 8.69
CA ALA A 102 -0.73 6.47 7.71
C ALA A 102 -1.05 5.08 7.15
N VAL A 103 -2.19 4.97 6.48
CA VAL A 103 -2.57 3.79 5.70
C VAL A 103 -2.80 4.18 4.24
N GLY A 104 -2.24 3.42 3.30
CA GLY A 104 -2.49 3.57 1.87
C GLY A 104 -3.05 2.28 1.30
N PHE A 105 -4.13 2.36 0.54
CA PHE A 105 -4.71 1.22 -0.17
C PHE A 105 -4.32 1.26 -1.63
N GLY A 106 -3.79 0.13 -2.09
CA GLY A 106 -3.58 -0.18 -3.49
C GLY A 106 -4.88 -0.63 -4.15
N GLU A 107 -4.73 -1.42 -5.19
CA GLU A 107 -5.83 -2.05 -5.90
C GLU A 107 -6.46 -3.17 -5.08
N MET A 108 -7.80 -3.15 -5.01
CA MET A 108 -8.61 -4.17 -4.36
C MET A 108 -9.38 -4.94 -5.43
N LEU A 109 -8.64 -5.65 -6.29
CA LEU A 109 -9.16 -6.26 -7.50
C LEU A 109 -10.22 -7.31 -7.16
N ASP A 110 -11.37 -7.29 -7.85
CA ASP A 110 -12.48 -8.23 -7.62
C ASP A 110 -12.95 -8.31 -6.15
N CYS A 111 -12.71 -7.25 -5.37
CA CYS A 111 -13.16 -7.14 -3.98
C CYS A 111 -14.45 -6.34 -3.81
N ALA A 112 -14.98 -5.75 -4.90
CA ALA A 112 -16.21 -4.98 -4.87
C ALA A 112 -17.43 -5.88 -4.56
N PRO A 113 -18.44 -5.37 -3.84
CA PRO A 113 -19.68 -6.10 -3.69
C PRO A 113 -20.45 -6.19 -5.02
N PRO A 114 -21.43 -7.10 -5.14
CA PRO A 114 -22.32 -7.11 -6.30
C PRO A 114 -23.11 -5.79 -6.39
N ASP A 115 -23.48 -5.38 -7.61
CA ASP A 115 -24.22 -4.13 -7.89
C ASP A 115 -25.54 -3.96 -7.11
N THR A 116 -26.10 -5.06 -6.61
CA THR A 116 -27.33 -5.08 -5.80
C THR A 116 -27.11 -4.73 -4.33
N ALA A 117 -25.85 -4.67 -3.88
CA ALA A 117 -25.51 -4.31 -2.51
C ALA A 117 -25.81 -2.84 -2.22
N ARG A 118 -26.17 -2.55 -0.96
CA ARG A 118 -26.41 -1.18 -0.47
C ARG A 118 -25.17 -0.56 0.20
N TYR A 119 -24.03 -1.19 0.04
CA TYR A 119 -22.73 -0.79 0.58
C TYR A 119 -21.69 -0.93 -0.52
N ASP A 120 -20.60 -0.20 -0.38
CA ASP A 120 -19.43 -0.32 -1.24
C ASP A 120 -18.19 -0.66 -0.41
N LEU A 121 -17.14 -1.16 -1.07
CA LEU A 121 -15.90 -1.57 -0.40
C LEU A 121 -15.19 -0.40 0.28
N ARG A 122 -15.25 0.79 -0.33
CA ARG A 122 -14.55 1.99 0.15
C ARG A 122 -15.17 2.48 1.47
N GLY A 123 -16.50 2.43 1.58
CA GLY A 123 -17.25 2.72 2.78
C GLY A 123 -16.92 1.74 3.91
N VAL A 124 -16.80 0.45 3.60
CA VAL A 124 -16.36 -0.58 4.55
C VAL A 124 -14.96 -0.25 5.11
N VAL A 125 -14.03 0.10 4.23
CA VAL A 125 -12.66 0.46 4.62
C VAL A 125 -12.64 1.74 5.45
N HIS A 126 -13.39 2.75 5.04
CA HIS A 126 -13.53 4.02 5.76
C HIS A 126 -14.08 3.79 7.18
N GLU A 127 -15.13 2.98 7.31
CA GLU A 127 -15.73 2.65 8.60
C GLU A 127 -14.76 1.87 9.51
N ALA A 128 -14.06 0.87 8.96
CA ALA A 128 -13.10 0.07 9.72
C ALA A 128 -11.95 0.90 10.33
N LEU A 129 -11.52 1.95 9.62
CA LEU A 129 -10.45 2.87 10.06
C LEU A 129 -10.98 4.15 10.72
N ALA A 130 -12.30 4.32 10.83
CA ALA A 130 -12.90 5.52 11.41
C ALA A 130 -12.43 5.77 12.84
N GLY A 131 -12.26 7.06 13.17
CA GLY A 131 -11.83 7.53 14.50
C GLY A 131 -10.33 7.35 14.80
N LEU A 132 -9.55 6.78 13.89
CA LEU A 132 -8.09 6.74 14.02
C LEU A 132 -7.49 8.09 13.55
N PRO A 133 -6.55 8.69 14.30
CA PRO A 133 -5.98 10.00 13.97
C PRO A 133 -4.84 9.89 12.95
N LEU A 134 -5.10 9.21 11.83
CA LEU A 134 -4.11 8.95 10.78
C LEU A 134 -4.69 9.22 9.38
N PRO A 135 -3.87 9.68 8.42
CA PRO A 135 -4.30 9.82 7.03
C PRO A 135 -4.55 8.47 6.38
N VAL A 136 -5.60 8.39 5.56
CA VAL A 136 -5.96 7.19 4.80
C VAL A 136 -6.13 7.57 3.34
N LEU A 137 -5.25 7.03 2.49
CA LEU A 137 -5.25 7.21 1.05
C LEU A 137 -5.74 5.95 0.34
N TRP A 138 -6.57 6.11 -0.68
CA TRP A 138 -7.15 5.03 -1.48
C TRP A 138 -6.76 5.15 -2.95
N GLY A 139 -6.68 4.01 -3.65
CA GLY A 139 -6.54 3.97 -5.11
C GLY A 139 -5.11 4.15 -5.61
N LEU A 140 -4.09 3.79 -4.83
CA LEU A 140 -2.72 3.75 -5.31
C LEU A 140 -2.54 2.63 -6.36
N PRO A 141 -1.73 2.82 -7.41
CA PRO A 141 -1.61 1.87 -8.52
C PRO A 141 -0.61 0.75 -8.19
N PHE A 142 -0.90 -0.08 -7.18
CA PHE A 142 -0.15 -1.29 -6.87
C PHE A 142 -1.11 -2.40 -6.43
N GLY A 143 -0.79 -3.68 -6.68
CA GLY A 143 -1.67 -4.79 -6.33
C GLY A 143 -1.81 -5.79 -7.47
N HIS A 144 -3.00 -6.36 -7.66
CA HIS A 144 -3.18 -7.51 -8.56
C HIS A 144 -3.73 -7.19 -9.95
N GLY A 145 -4.07 -5.95 -10.28
CA GLY A 145 -4.59 -5.60 -11.59
C GLY A 145 -3.56 -5.07 -12.56
N ALA A 146 -4.06 -4.40 -13.61
CA ALA A 146 -3.27 -4.03 -14.78
C ALA A 146 -2.17 -2.99 -14.48
N ARG A 147 -2.28 -2.26 -13.36
CA ARG A 147 -1.32 -1.23 -12.93
C ARG A 147 -0.64 -1.68 -11.64
N ASN A 148 0.15 -2.75 -11.72
CA ASN A 148 0.91 -3.26 -10.58
C ASN A 148 2.29 -2.57 -10.46
N GLN A 149 2.31 -1.29 -10.06
CA GLN A 149 3.56 -0.56 -9.91
C GLN A 149 4.36 -1.11 -8.73
N THR A 150 5.68 -1.26 -8.92
CA THR A 150 6.58 -1.69 -7.85
C THR A 150 6.61 -0.68 -6.71
N VAL A 151 6.40 -1.17 -5.49
CA VAL A 151 6.45 -0.38 -4.25
C VAL A 151 7.59 -0.86 -3.35
N PRO A 152 8.61 -0.03 -3.11
CA PRO A 152 9.68 -0.38 -2.18
C PRO A 152 9.14 -0.43 -0.75
N ILE A 153 9.39 -1.55 -0.07
CA ILE A 153 9.06 -1.74 1.35
C ILE A 153 10.30 -1.46 2.21
N GLY A 154 10.11 -0.71 3.30
CA GLY A 154 11.15 -0.38 4.26
C GLY A 154 11.85 0.96 4.02
N VAL A 155 11.58 1.65 2.92
CA VAL A 155 12.16 2.96 2.58
C VAL A 155 11.37 4.09 3.24
N LYS A 156 12.01 5.23 3.52
CA LYS A 156 11.30 6.44 3.95
C LYS A 156 10.41 6.98 2.82
N ALA A 157 9.17 7.29 3.16
CA ALA A 157 8.20 7.90 2.25
C ALA A 157 7.33 8.95 2.98
N THR A 158 6.64 9.78 2.20
CA THR A 158 5.55 10.65 2.66
C THR A 158 4.28 10.24 1.94
N LEU A 159 3.21 9.98 2.69
CA LEU A 159 1.85 9.80 2.18
C LEU A 159 1.08 11.10 2.43
N ASP A 160 0.53 11.66 1.36
CA ASP A 160 -0.27 12.88 1.32
C ASP A 160 -1.66 12.50 0.81
N ALA A 161 -2.57 12.25 1.74
CA ALA A 161 -3.93 11.80 1.41
C ALA A 161 -4.74 12.92 0.74
N ASP A 162 -4.49 14.17 1.15
CA ASP A 162 -5.15 15.35 0.57
C ASP A 162 -4.85 15.47 -0.93
N ARG A 163 -3.61 15.18 -1.35
CA ARG A 163 -3.19 15.27 -2.76
C ARG A 163 -3.16 13.93 -3.49
N GLY A 164 -3.57 12.84 -2.85
CA GLY A 164 -3.59 11.54 -3.53
C GLY A 164 -2.22 10.95 -3.81
N ARG A 165 -1.17 11.22 -3.01
CA ARG A 165 0.22 10.95 -3.42
C ARG A 165 1.04 10.20 -2.37
N LEU A 166 1.85 9.24 -2.83
CA LEU A 166 2.91 8.59 -2.05
C LEU A 166 4.29 8.92 -2.68
N THR A 167 5.14 9.64 -1.95
CA THR A 167 6.47 10.06 -2.40
C THR A 167 7.57 9.30 -1.65
N PHE A 168 8.50 8.67 -2.37
CA PHE A 168 9.66 7.98 -1.80
C PHE A 168 10.85 8.93 -1.64
N HIS A 169 11.60 8.78 -0.55
CA HIS A 169 12.74 9.65 -0.20
C HIS A 169 14.07 8.91 -0.13
N GLU A 170 14.07 7.61 -0.33
CA GLU A 170 15.25 6.75 -0.32
C GLU A 170 15.17 5.80 -1.53
N ALA A 171 16.33 5.45 -2.08
CA ALA A 171 16.42 4.40 -3.08
C ALA A 171 16.01 3.05 -2.51
N ALA A 172 15.47 2.19 -3.37
CA ALA A 172 15.09 0.83 -3.00
C ALA A 172 16.29 -0.13 -2.95
N ALA A 173 17.33 0.17 -3.74
CA ALA A 173 18.61 -0.51 -3.76
C ALA A 173 19.74 0.52 -3.67
N THR A 174 20.85 0.12 -3.06
CA THR A 174 22.10 0.89 -3.05
C THR A 174 23.21 -0.06 -3.44
N SER A 175 24.19 0.38 -4.24
CA SER A 175 25.36 -0.45 -4.46
C SER A 175 26.05 -0.71 -3.11
N HIS A 176 26.35 -1.98 -2.84
CA HIS A 176 27.27 -2.30 -1.75
C HIS A 176 28.66 -1.96 -2.27
N GLY A 177 29.20 -0.83 -1.86
CA GLY A 177 30.62 -0.55 -2.05
C GLY A 177 31.40 -1.68 -1.40
N MET A 178 32.11 -2.45 -2.22
CA MET A 178 33.13 -3.38 -1.74
C MET A 178 34.17 -2.49 -1.06
N THR A 179 34.06 -2.32 0.27
CA THR A 179 35.14 -1.71 1.03
C THR A 179 36.31 -2.68 0.90
N ASP A 180 37.29 -2.30 0.07
CA ASP A 180 38.62 -2.90 0.08
C ASP A 180 39.16 -2.76 1.52
N GLU A 181 39.00 -3.80 2.31
CA GLU A 181 39.86 -4.03 3.47
C GLU A 181 41.23 -4.46 2.92
N ALA A 182 42.14 -3.49 2.91
CA ALA A 182 43.57 -3.68 2.70
C ALA A 182 44.24 -4.32 3.94
#